data_AF-F4P7N1-F1
#
_entry.id   AF-F4P7N1-F1
#
_cell.length_a   1.000
_cell.length_b   1.000
_cell.length_c   1.000
_cell.angle_alpha   90.00
_cell.angle_beta   90.00
_cell.angle_gamma   90.00
#
_symmetry.space_group_name_H-M   'P 1'
#
loop_
_entity.id
_entity.type
_entity.pdbx_description
1 polymer ?
#
loop_
_entity_poly.entity_id
_entity_poly.type
_entity_poly.pdbx_seq_one_letter_code
_entity_poly.pdbx_strand_id
1 'polypeptide(L)'
;MGIVNQKGNKSRQTNVLITVAGWISNGADDHTFPFSTLEPGHNGDQYTLIWETKALQELGSALRILLSEVTSFILQQGIQATLLPVLMAGLTGPLWMIKLTYLVDNPWGNALTKAEKAGRVLADTLMGQVQGNRPVTLVGFSLGARVIYFCLLELAAHGAHGIIEDVYMFGTPVIGSRKAWEKISSIVAGKVVNGYTQNDMLLGVLYRASLAAWSEVAGLRPVNDVPGIENMDLSDTVKGHLDYRS
;
A
#
# COMPACT_ATOMS: atom_id res chain seq x y z
N MET A 1 4.12 -17.08 -3.01
CA MET A 1 4.66 -15.95 -2.23
C MET A 1 6.08 -16.30 -1.83
N GLY A 2 7.00 -15.35 -1.90
CA GLY A 2 8.41 -15.57 -1.53
C GLY A 2 8.98 -14.32 -0.86
N ILE A 3 10.03 -14.47 -0.07
CA ILE A 3 10.73 -13.36 0.60
C ILE A 3 12.17 -13.35 0.10
N VAL A 4 12.62 -12.24 -0.48
CA VAL A 4 13.98 -12.10 -1.02
C VAL A 4 14.83 -11.25 -0.09
N ASN A 5 16.01 -11.74 0.28
CA ASN A 5 16.98 -11.01 1.10
C ASN A 5 17.79 -10.03 0.22
N GLN A 6 17.82 -8.76 0.61
CA GLN A 6 18.70 -7.77 0.00
C GLN A 6 20.09 -7.85 0.64
N LYS A 7 20.99 -8.64 0.04
CA LYS A 7 22.33 -8.89 0.60
C LYS A 7 23.19 -7.61 0.61
N GLY A 8 23.35 -7.00 1.79
CA GLY A 8 24.49 -6.14 2.13
C GLY A 8 25.62 -6.97 2.74
N ASN A 9 26.88 -6.64 2.46
CA ASN A 9 28.08 -7.36 2.93
C ASN A 9 28.38 -7.12 4.43
N LYS A 10 27.37 -7.18 5.32
CA LYS A 10 27.46 -6.89 6.76
C LYS A 10 26.90 -8.06 7.61
N SER A 11 27.27 -8.11 8.89
CA SER A 11 26.81 -9.12 9.86
C SER A 11 25.29 -9.11 10.02
N ARG A 12 24.68 -10.30 10.20
CA ARG A 12 23.24 -10.47 10.46
C ARG A 12 22.81 -9.60 11.64
N GLN A 13 21.74 -8.83 11.44
CA GLN A 13 21.17 -7.96 12.45
C GLN A 13 20.13 -8.71 13.31
N THR A 14 19.86 -8.17 14.50
CA THR A 14 18.93 -8.75 15.48
C THR A 14 17.46 -8.53 15.12
N ASN A 15 17.16 -7.53 14.29
CA ASN A 15 15.82 -7.19 13.82
C ASN A 15 15.68 -7.45 12.30
N VAL A 16 14.43 -7.57 11.86
CA VAL A 16 14.07 -7.89 10.47
C VAL A 16 13.19 -6.78 9.90
N LEU A 17 13.54 -6.29 8.72
CA LEU A 17 12.74 -5.32 7.98
C LEU A 17 12.12 -6.02 6.77
N ILE A 18 10.79 -6.03 6.68
CA ILE A 18 10.06 -6.57 5.53
C ILE A 18 9.41 -5.43 4.76
N THR A 19 9.81 -5.27 3.50
CA THR A 19 9.26 -4.27 2.60
C THR A 19 8.25 -4.89 1.64
N VAL A 20 7.14 -4.18 1.41
CA VAL A 20 6.01 -4.67 0.61
C VAL A 20 5.60 -3.62 -0.42
N ALA A 21 5.92 -3.88 -1.69
CA ALA A 21 5.52 -3.03 -2.80
C ALA A 21 4.01 -3.17 -3.10
N GLY A 22 3.35 -2.07 -3.45
CA GLY A 22 1.92 -2.05 -3.76
C GLY A 22 1.53 -2.08 -5.23
N TRP A 23 2.48 -1.84 -6.13
CA TRP A 23 2.34 -2.05 -7.56
C TRP A 23 3.74 -2.13 -8.16
N ILE A 24 3.86 -2.81 -9.31
CA ILE A 24 5.13 -2.96 -10.03
C ILE A 24 4.89 -2.76 -11.52
N SER A 25 5.93 -2.35 -12.24
CA SER A 25 5.96 -2.24 -13.70
C SER A 25 6.74 -3.37 -14.36
N ASN A 26 7.87 -3.80 -13.77
CA ASN A 26 8.85 -4.64 -14.46
C ASN A 26 9.21 -5.91 -13.68
N GLY A 27 8.75 -7.08 -14.10
CA GLY A 27 9.27 -8.36 -13.56
C GLY A 27 9.16 -8.52 -12.03
N ALA A 28 9.93 -9.45 -11.47
CA ALA A 28 9.99 -9.68 -10.03
C ALA A 28 10.99 -8.76 -9.30
N ASP A 29 11.99 -8.22 -10.02
CA ASP A 29 13.02 -7.37 -9.45
C ASP A 29 12.45 -6.02 -8.98
N ASP A 30 11.37 -5.56 -9.61
CA ASP A 30 10.66 -4.31 -9.30
C ASP A 30 9.92 -4.28 -7.95
N HIS A 31 9.91 -5.40 -7.23
CA HIS A 31 9.50 -5.41 -5.83
C HIS A 31 10.52 -4.71 -4.92
N THR A 32 11.82 -4.72 -5.29
CA THR A 32 12.92 -4.26 -4.43
C THR A 32 13.27 -2.79 -4.64
N PHE A 33 13.20 -2.31 -5.89
CA PHE A 33 13.60 -0.96 -6.28
C PHE A 33 12.98 0.19 -5.46
N PRO A 34 11.68 0.17 -5.10
CA PRO A 34 11.08 1.26 -4.31
C PRO A 34 11.74 1.45 -2.93
N PHE A 35 12.45 0.42 -2.45
CA PHE A 35 13.07 0.39 -1.14
C PHE A 35 14.60 0.40 -1.22
N SER A 36 15.17 0.65 -2.39
CA SER A 36 16.63 0.66 -2.62
C SER A 36 17.33 1.85 -1.95
N THR A 37 16.59 2.89 -1.59
CA THR A 37 17.07 4.03 -0.81
C THR A 37 17.19 3.74 0.69
N LEU A 38 16.59 2.64 1.17
CA LEU A 38 16.81 2.17 2.54
C LEU A 38 18.19 1.52 2.58
N GLU A 39 19.12 2.11 3.33
CA GLU A 39 20.47 1.59 3.43
C GLU A 39 20.49 0.17 4.05
N PRO A 40 20.97 -0.84 3.32
CA PRO A 40 21.00 -2.21 3.82
C PRO A 40 21.81 -2.32 5.11
N GLY A 41 21.19 -2.85 6.16
CA GLY A 41 21.82 -3.10 7.45
C GLY A 41 21.82 -1.92 8.44
N HIS A 42 21.22 -0.77 8.10
CA HIS A 42 20.96 0.27 9.11
C HIS A 42 19.64 0.05 9.87
N ASN A 43 18.66 -0.59 9.24
CA ASN A 43 17.34 -0.86 9.82
C ASN A 43 17.05 -2.36 10.01
N GLY A 44 18.10 -3.18 10.17
CA GLY A 44 17.99 -4.63 10.29
C GLY A 44 18.27 -5.41 9.00
N ASP A 45 18.07 -6.73 9.06
CA ASP A 45 18.15 -7.59 7.89
C ASP A 45 16.95 -7.28 6.98
N GLN A 46 17.21 -6.71 5.81
CA GLN A 46 16.16 -6.28 4.88
C GLN A 46 15.72 -7.41 3.95
N TYR A 47 14.42 -7.62 3.92
CA TYR A 47 13.76 -8.56 3.05
C TYR A 47 12.61 -7.89 2.30
N THR A 48 12.39 -8.32 1.07
CA THR A 48 11.28 -7.83 0.24
C THR A 48 10.29 -8.95 -0.01
N LEU A 49 9.01 -8.66 0.20
CA LEU A 49 7.93 -9.59 -0.07
C LEU A 49 7.60 -9.61 -1.58
N ILE A 50 7.76 -10.78 -2.19
CA ILE A 50 7.28 -11.08 -3.54
C ILE A 50 5.92 -11.76 -3.43
N TRP A 51 4.89 -11.02 -3.81
CA TRP A 51 3.50 -11.46 -3.78
C TRP A 51 2.81 -11.10 -5.10
N GLU A 52 2.01 -12.02 -5.63
CA GLU A 52 1.08 -11.81 -6.76
C GLU A 52 1.63 -10.96 -7.92
N THR A 53 2.87 -11.22 -8.34
CA THR A 53 3.62 -10.44 -9.35
C THR A 53 2.81 -10.15 -10.61
N LYS A 54 2.08 -11.14 -11.15
CA LYS A 54 1.24 -10.95 -12.34
C LYS A 54 0.13 -9.92 -12.10
N ALA A 55 -0.57 -10.01 -10.97
CA ALA A 55 -1.64 -9.07 -10.65
C ALA A 55 -1.11 -7.65 -10.39
N LEU A 56 0.06 -7.53 -9.77
CA LEU A 56 0.70 -6.23 -9.55
C LEU A 56 1.18 -5.58 -10.87
N GLN A 57 1.65 -6.37 -11.84
CA GLN A 57 2.02 -5.88 -13.17
C GLN A 57 0.80 -5.43 -13.99
N GLU A 58 -0.27 -6.22 -13.96
CA GLU A 58 -1.54 -5.87 -14.59
C GLU A 58 -2.08 -4.57 -14.01
N LEU A 59 -2.02 -4.43 -12.67
CA LEU A 59 -2.39 -3.20 -12.00
C LEU A 59 -1.50 -2.02 -12.39
N GLY A 60 -0.18 -2.16 -12.32
CA GLY A 60 0.75 -1.09 -12.67
C GLY A 60 0.54 -0.60 -14.10
N SER A 61 0.31 -1.53 -15.03
CA SER A 61 -0.02 -1.22 -16.43
C SER A 61 -1.33 -0.44 -16.54
N ALA A 62 -2.38 -0.90 -15.85
CA ALA A 62 -3.69 -0.25 -15.83
C ALA A 62 -3.64 1.19 -15.27
N LEU A 63 -2.90 1.41 -14.18
CA LEU A 63 -2.71 2.74 -13.58
C LEU A 63 -1.95 3.69 -14.51
N ARG A 64 -0.92 3.20 -15.22
CA ARG A 64 -0.16 4.00 -16.18
C ARG A 64 -1.00 4.38 -17.40
N ILE A 65 -1.82 3.46 -17.91
CA ILE A 65 -2.76 3.75 -19.01
C ILE A 65 -3.71 4.88 -18.57
N LEU A 66 -4.34 4.74 -17.40
CA LEU A 66 -5.21 5.79 -16.86
C LEU A 66 -4.52 7.15 -16.81
N LEU A 67 -3.33 7.23 -16.23
CA LEU A 67 -2.60 8.50 -16.12
C LEU A 67 -2.24 9.09 -17.47
N SER A 68 -1.85 8.26 -18.44
CA SER A 68 -1.54 8.72 -19.79
C SER A 68 -2.76 9.31 -20.50
N GLU A 69 -3.94 8.70 -20.31
CA GLU A 69 -5.19 9.19 -20.87
C GLU A 69 -5.62 10.52 -20.25
N VAL A 70 -5.55 10.63 -18.91
CA VAL A 70 -5.89 11.87 -18.21
C VAL A 70 -4.94 12.99 -18.63
N THR A 71 -3.65 12.71 -18.70
CA THR A 71 -2.65 13.69 -19.17
C THR A 71 -2.95 14.15 -20.59
N SER A 72 -3.32 13.23 -21.49
CA SER A 72 -3.69 13.56 -22.86
C SER A 72 -4.94 14.44 -22.93
N PHE A 73 -5.94 14.19 -22.09
CA PHE A 73 -7.15 15.01 -22.01
C PHE A 73 -6.86 16.42 -21.49
N ILE A 74 -6.02 16.56 -20.46
CA ILE A 74 -5.57 17.86 -19.94
C ILE A 74 -4.91 18.68 -21.04
N LEU A 75 -4.00 18.06 -21.79
CA LEU A 75 -3.29 18.71 -22.89
C LEU A 75 -4.25 19.17 -23.99
N GLN A 76 -5.23 18.33 -24.36
CA GLN A 76 -6.21 18.68 -25.39
C GLN A 76 -7.15 19.81 -24.97
N GLN A 77 -7.55 19.84 -23.69
CA GLN A 77 -8.53 20.82 -23.19
C GLN A 77 -7.88 22.11 -22.68
N GLY A 78 -6.55 22.20 -22.62
CA GLY A 78 -5.83 23.36 -22.10
C GLY A 78 -6.13 23.66 -20.62
N ILE A 79 -6.62 22.67 -19.88
CA ILE A 79 -7.02 22.83 -18.48
C ILE A 79 -5.76 22.88 -17.63
N GLN A 80 -5.40 24.04 -17.07
CA GLN A 80 -4.32 24.16 -16.07
C GLN A 80 -4.74 23.64 -14.68
N ALA A 81 -5.64 22.65 -14.61
CA ALA A 81 -6.05 22.09 -13.34
C ALA A 81 -5.13 20.92 -12.95
N THR A 82 -4.98 20.72 -11.65
CA THR A 82 -4.56 19.43 -11.09
C THR A 82 -5.42 18.31 -11.68
N LEU A 83 -4.85 17.11 -11.78
CA LEU A 83 -5.53 15.96 -12.38
C LEU A 83 -6.95 15.73 -11.77
N LEU A 84 -7.26 16.14 -10.52
CA LEU A 84 -8.47 15.76 -9.76
C LEU A 84 -9.77 16.32 -10.35
N PRO A 85 -9.90 17.65 -10.56
CA PRO A 85 -10.99 18.22 -11.34
C PRO A 85 -11.17 17.56 -12.71
N VAL A 86 -10.09 17.11 -13.36
CA VAL A 86 -10.15 16.49 -14.69
C VAL A 86 -10.68 15.06 -14.61
N LEU A 87 -10.25 14.27 -13.63
CA LEU A 87 -10.85 12.97 -13.35
C LEU A 87 -12.34 13.12 -13.02
N MET A 88 -12.69 14.06 -12.15
CA MET A 88 -14.08 14.33 -11.76
C MET A 88 -14.93 14.84 -12.93
N ALA A 89 -14.38 15.68 -13.82
CA ALA A 89 -15.05 16.10 -15.04
C ALA A 89 -15.25 14.91 -15.99
N GLY A 90 -14.26 14.04 -16.10
CA GLY A 90 -14.39 12.78 -16.84
C GLY A 90 -15.54 11.91 -16.31
N LEU A 91 -15.73 11.81 -14.98
CA LEU A 91 -16.81 11.02 -14.36
C LEU A 91 -18.23 11.47 -14.77
N THR A 92 -18.39 12.68 -15.29
CA THR A 92 -19.70 13.18 -15.73
C THR A 92 -20.14 12.65 -17.10
N GLY A 93 -19.23 12.01 -17.85
CA GLY A 93 -19.49 11.44 -19.17
C GLY A 93 -19.67 9.90 -19.15
N PRO A 94 -20.54 9.33 -20.01
CA PRO A 94 -20.83 7.89 -20.03
C PRO A 94 -19.62 7.00 -20.38
N LEU A 95 -18.64 7.51 -21.14
CA LEU A 95 -17.43 6.78 -21.52
C LEU A 95 -16.51 6.48 -20.31
N TRP A 96 -16.50 7.35 -19.30
CA TRP A 96 -15.65 7.17 -18.12
C TRP A 96 -16.20 6.13 -17.16
N MET A 97 -17.52 6.03 -17.05
CA MET A 97 -18.18 4.97 -16.29
C MET A 97 -17.77 3.60 -16.83
N ILE A 98 -17.80 3.40 -18.15
CA ILE A 98 -17.39 2.14 -18.79
C ILE A 98 -15.92 1.80 -18.51
N LYS A 99 -15.01 2.78 -18.58
CA LYS A 99 -13.58 2.56 -18.31
C LYS A 99 -13.31 2.22 -16.84
N LEU A 100 -13.98 2.91 -15.91
CA LEU A 100 -13.87 2.59 -14.50
C LEU A 100 -14.46 1.22 -14.19
N THR A 101 -15.62 0.88 -14.75
CA THR A 101 -16.20 -0.46 -14.65
C THR A 101 -15.20 -1.51 -15.13
N TYR A 102 -14.55 -1.33 -16.28
CA TYR A 102 -13.54 -2.27 -16.77
C TYR A 102 -12.32 -2.43 -15.84
N LEU A 103 -11.83 -1.31 -15.28
CA LEU A 103 -10.67 -1.32 -14.38
C LEU A 103 -11.00 -1.88 -12.99
N VAL A 104 -12.21 -1.63 -12.52
CA VAL A 104 -12.75 -2.13 -11.25
C VAL A 104 -13.07 -3.63 -11.35
N ASP A 105 -13.77 -4.05 -12.41
CA ASP A 105 -14.22 -5.42 -12.62
C ASP A 105 -13.08 -6.40 -12.95
N ASN A 106 -11.86 -5.90 -13.24
CA ASN A 106 -10.74 -6.76 -13.61
C ASN A 106 -9.46 -6.52 -12.74
N PRO A 107 -8.46 -5.67 -13.06
CA PRO A 107 -7.19 -5.71 -12.32
C PRO A 107 -7.26 -5.17 -10.88
N TRP A 108 -8.01 -4.07 -10.64
CA TRP A 108 -8.00 -3.40 -9.34
C TRP A 108 -8.70 -4.22 -8.25
N GLY A 109 -9.93 -4.68 -8.49
CA GLY A 109 -10.67 -5.51 -7.54
C GLY A 109 -9.96 -6.83 -7.24
N ASN A 110 -9.40 -7.47 -8.28
CA ASN A 110 -8.60 -8.69 -8.12
C ASN A 110 -7.35 -8.43 -7.28
N ALA A 111 -6.64 -7.33 -7.52
CA ALA A 111 -5.45 -6.98 -6.76
C ALA A 111 -5.77 -6.63 -5.28
N LEU A 112 -6.89 -5.95 -5.00
CA LEU A 112 -7.36 -5.70 -3.64
C LEU A 112 -7.66 -7.00 -2.86
N THR A 113 -8.30 -7.96 -3.52
CA THR A 113 -8.64 -9.28 -2.94
C THR A 113 -7.38 -10.12 -2.72
N LYS A 114 -6.47 -10.10 -3.69
CA LYS A 114 -5.17 -10.76 -3.62
C LYS A 114 -4.29 -10.19 -2.51
N ALA A 115 -4.31 -8.86 -2.31
CA ALA A 115 -3.60 -8.19 -1.22
C ALA A 115 -4.07 -8.69 0.16
N GLU A 116 -5.38 -8.82 0.35
CA GLU A 116 -5.94 -9.36 1.59
C GLU A 116 -5.47 -10.80 1.84
N LYS A 117 -5.56 -11.68 0.83
CA LYS A 117 -5.10 -13.07 0.94
C LYS A 117 -3.60 -13.17 1.23
N ALA A 118 -2.78 -12.36 0.56
CA ALA A 118 -1.35 -12.30 0.80
C ALA A 118 -1.02 -11.82 2.22
N GLY A 119 -1.80 -10.89 2.76
CA GLY A 119 -1.67 -10.43 4.15
C GLY A 119 -1.88 -11.56 5.16
N ARG A 120 -2.92 -12.39 4.97
CA ARG A 120 -3.17 -13.56 5.83
C ARG A 120 -2.04 -14.59 5.75
N VAL A 121 -1.58 -14.91 4.55
CA VAL A 121 -0.43 -15.82 4.36
C VAL A 121 0.85 -15.26 5.00
N LEU A 122 1.05 -13.93 4.96
CA LEU A 122 2.18 -13.29 5.63
C LEU A 122 2.07 -13.43 7.14
N ALA A 123 0.87 -13.24 7.72
CA ALA A 123 0.64 -13.45 9.14
C ALA A 123 0.93 -14.90 9.56
N ASP A 124 0.44 -15.89 8.80
CA ASP A 124 0.74 -17.30 9.05
C ASP A 124 2.25 -17.59 9.04
N THR A 125 2.96 -17.00 8.07
CA THR A 125 4.41 -17.13 7.95
C THR A 125 5.15 -16.52 9.15
N LEU A 126 4.70 -15.36 9.62
CA LEU A 126 5.28 -14.67 10.77
C LEU A 126 4.99 -15.37 12.09
N MET A 127 3.77 -15.92 12.27
CA MET A 127 3.40 -16.76 13.40
C MET A 127 4.18 -18.07 13.42
N GLY A 128 4.51 -18.61 12.24
CA GLY A 128 5.43 -19.74 12.08
C GLY A 128 6.89 -19.41 12.44
N GLN A 129 7.19 -18.17 12.81
CA GLN A 129 8.51 -17.70 13.24
C GLN A 129 9.65 -18.06 12.27
N VAL A 130 9.41 -17.98 10.96
CA VAL A 130 10.46 -18.24 9.94
C VAL A 130 11.64 -17.28 10.06
N GLN A 131 11.39 -16.10 10.62
CA GLN A 131 12.37 -15.07 10.95
C GLN A 131 13.07 -15.32 12.31
N GLY A 132 12.70 -16.36 13.05
CA GLY A 132 13.07 -16.58 14.45
C GLY A 132 12.34 -15.63 15.41
N ASN A 133 12.84 -15.49 16.64
CA ASN A 133 12.32 -14.53 17.63
C ASN A 133 12.82 -13.10 17.40
N ARG A 134 13.03 -12.72 16.14
CA ARG A 134 13.52 -11.38 15.77
C ARG A 134 12.34 -10.43 15.61
N PRO A 135 12.38 -9.23 16.20
CA PRO A 135 11.33 -8.24 15.99
C PRO A 135 11.26 -7.83 14.51
N VAL A 136 10.04 -7.66 14.02
CA VAL A 136 9.76 -7.37 12.60
C VAL A 136 9.25 -5.95 12.44
N THR A 137 9.91 -5.18 11.58
CA THR A 137 9.41 -3.92 11.05
C THR A 137 8.77 -4.15 9.68
N LEU A 138 7.56 -3.63 9.46
CA LEU A 138 6.84 -3.72 8.19
C LEU A 138 6.76 -2.36 7.52
N VAL A 139 7.14 -2.28 6.25
CA VAL A 139 7.04 -1.04 5.46
C VAL A 139 6.35 -1.36 4.14
N GLY A 140 5.30 -0.62 3.81
CA GLY A 140 4.62 -0.81 2.53
C GLY A 140 3.82 0.41 2.09
N PHE A 141 3.56 0.47 0.79
CA PHE A 141 2.76 1.53 0.18
C PHE A 141 1.65 0.93 -0.68
N SER A 142 0.57 1.68 -0.93
CA SER A 142 -0.55 1.28 -1.80
C SER A 142 -1.08 -0.11 -1.41
N LEU A 143 -1.22 -1.07 -2.35
CA LEU A 143 -1.67 -2.42 -2.02
C LEU A 143 -0.72 -3.17 -1.09
N GLY A 144 0.56 -2.81 -1.02
CA GLY A 144 1.51 -3.40 -0.09
C GLY A 144 1.22 -2.97 1.34
N ALA A 145 0.79 -1.72 1.53
CA ALA A 145 0.23 -1.28 2.81
C ALA A 145 -1.08 -2.03 3.14
N ARG A 146 -1.91 -2.34 2.13
CA ARG A 146 -3.12 -3.18 2.33
C ARG A 146 -2.76 -4.62 2.74
N VAL A 147 -1.72 -5.22 2.16
CA VAL A 147 -1.19 -6.54 2.60
C VAL A 147 -0.81 -6.49 4.08
N ILE A 148 -0.06 -5.45 4.48
CA ILE A 148 0.35 -5.24 5.88
C ILE A 148 -0.88 -5.07 6.78
N TYR A 149 -1.84 -4.23 6.40
CA TYR A 149 -3.08 -4.00 7.16
C TYR A 149 -3.82 -5.31 7.47
N PHE A 150 -4.02 -6.18 6.49
CA PHE A 150 -4.69 -7.48 6.71
C PHE A 150 -3.82 -8.49 7.43
N CYS A 151 -2.49 -8.44 7.26
CA CYS A 151 -1.57 -9.23 8.07
C CYS A 151 -1.70 -8.90 9.56
N LEU A 152 -1.71 -7.62 9.92
CA LEU A 152 -1.83 -7.17 11.31
C LEU A 152 -3.18 -7.54 11.93
N LEU A 153 -4.27 -7.45 11.16
CA LEU A 153 -5.59 -7.91 11.62
C LEU A 153 -5.63 -9.41 11.87
N GLU A 154 -4.97 -10.21 11.03
CA GLU A 154 -4.89 -11.66 11.21
C GLU A 154 -4.07 -12.00 12.46
N LEU A 155 -2.91 -11.35 12.65
CA LEU A 155 -2.11 -11.50 13.88
C LEU A 155 -2.92 -11.14 15.14
N ALA A 156 -3.69 -10.06 15.10
CA ALA A 156 -4.57 -9.65 16.19
C ALA A 156 -5.71 -10.64 16.44
N ALA A 157 -6.29 -11.24 15.39
CA ALA A 157 -7.31 -12.27 15.55
C ALA A 157 -6.77 -13.54 16.25
N HIS A 158 -5.48 -13.82 16.08
CA HIS A 158 -4.79 -14.95 16.70
C HIS A 158 -4.11 -14.62 18.04
N GLY A 159 -4.16 -13.37 18.50
CA GLY A 159 -3.46 -12.94 19.72
C GLY A 159 -1.94 -13.06 19.60
N ALA A 160 -1.39 -12.95 18.40
CA ALA A 160 0.03 -13.10 18.11
C ALA A 160 0.82 -11.81 18.41
N HIS A 161 0.95 -11.48 19.70
CA HIS A 161 1.69 -10.31 20.17
C HIS A 161 3.22 -10.52 20.13
N GLY A 162 3.97 -9.42 20.11
CA GLY A 162 5.43 -9.44 20.26
C GLY A 162 6.22 -9.83 19.00
N ILE A 163 5.54 -9.98 17.86
CA ILE A 163 6.18 -10.25 16.57
C ILE A 163 6.55 -8.94 15.85
N ILE A 164 5.62 -7.98 15.86
CA ILE A 164 5.75 -6.72 15.14
C ILE A 164 6.26 -5.63 16.08
N GLU A 165 7.36 -5.00 15.69
CA GLU A 165 7.93 -3.84 16.38
C GLU A 165 7.35 -2.55 15.82
N ASP A 166 7.61 -2.23 14.56
CA ASP A 166 7.14 -1.01 13.91
C ASP A 166 6.41 -1.30 12.60
N VAL A 167 5.48 -0.42 12.23
CA VAL A 167 4.71 -0.49 10.99
C VAL A 167 4.66 0.89 10.33
N TYR A 168 4.98 0.94 9.05
CA TYR A 168 4.89 2.13 8.21
C TYR A 168 4.05 1.81 6.96
N MET A 169 2.86 2.41 6.90
CA MET A 169 1.90 2.19 5.81
C MET A 169 1.63 3.51 5.08
N PHE A 170 1.84 3.52 3.78
CA PHE A 170 1.69 4.72 2.95
C PHE A 170 0.58 4.56 1.91
N GLY A 171 -0.31 5.54 1.77
CA GLY A 171 -1.35 5.53 0.73
C GLY A 171 -2.25 4.30 0.79
N THR A 172 -2.62 3.87 1.99
CA THR A 172 -3.30 2.58 2.24
C THR A 172 -4.74 2.56 1.66
N PRO A 173 -5.05 1.70 0.67
CA PRO A 173 -6.39 1.55 0.10
C PRO A 173 -7.27 0.69 1.00
N VAL A 174 -7.64 1.19 2.19
CA VAL A 174 -8.55 0.54 3.14
C VAL A 174 -9.56 1.52 3.71
N ILE A 175 -10.81 1.07 3.82
CA ILE A 175 -11.82 1.69 4.70
C ILE A 175 -11.73 0.94 6.02
N GLY A 176 -10.84 1.39 6.90
CA GLY A 176 -10.61 0.75 8.20
C GLY A 176 -11.50 1.35 9.28
N SER A 177 -12.28 0.51 9.97
CA SER A 177 -13.03 0.97 11.15
C SER A 177 -12.09 1.27 12.32
N ARG A 178 -12.50 2.18 13.22
CA ARG A 178 -11.77 2.46 14.47
C ARG A 178 -11.37 1.17 15.22
N LYS A 179 -12.31 0.23 15.38
CA LYS A 179 -12.07 -1.07 16.03
C LYS A 179 -10.99 -1.90 15.35
N ALA A 180 -10.86 -1.80 14.04
CA ALA A 180 -9.83 -2.53 13.29
C ALA A 180 -8.45 -1.92 13.57
N TRP A 181 -8.35 -0.59 13.57
CA TRP A 181 -7.12 0.11 13.93
C TRP A 181 -6.70 -0.09 15.39
N GLU A 182 -7.65 -0.14 16.32
CA GLU A 182 -7.38 -0.48 17.74
C GLU A 182 -6.79 -1.89 17.89
N LYS A 183 -7.29 -2.87 17.13
CA LYS A 183 -6.72 -4.22 17.08
C LYS A 183 -5.32 -4.25 16.47
N ILE A 184 -5.08 -3.44 15.44
CA ILE A 184 -3.75 -3.31 14.84
C ILE A 184 -2.79 -2.72 15.85
N SER A 185 -3.16 -1.63 16.51
CA SER A 185 -2.31 -0.97 17.49
C SER A 185 -2.01 -1.86 18.71
N SER A 186 -2.85 -2.84 19.05
CA SER A 186 -2.62 -3.71 20.21
C SER A 186 -1.61 -4.84 19.99
N ILE A 187 -1.28 -5.16 18.74
CA ILE A 187 -0.28 -6.20 18.41
C ILE A 187 1.08 -5.63 18.01
N VAL A 188 1.17 -4.32 17.76
CA VAL A 188 2.42 -3.62 17.43
C VAL A 188 3.02 -3.07 18.70
N ALA A 189 4.28 -3.39 18.98
CA ALA A 189 4.95 -2.98 20.22
C ALA A 189 5.45 -1.52 20.19
N GLY A 190 5.83 -1.05 19.00
CA GLY A 190 6.35 0.28 18.73
C GLY A 190 5.33 1.14 17.99
N LYS A 191 5.74 1.70 16.86
CA LYS A 191 4.98 2.70 16.11
C LYS A 191 4.09 2.08 15.05
N VAL A 192 2.90 2.65 14.88
CA VAL A 192 2.06 2.43 13.71
C VAL A 192 1.88 3.74 12.98
N VAL A 193 2.57 3.91 11.85
CA VAL A 193 2.53 5.12 11.04
C VAL A 193 1.57 4.93 9.86
N ASN A 194 0.56 5.81 9.77
CA ASN A 194 -0.28 5.98 8.60
C ASN A 194 0.17 7.24 7.84
N GLY A 195 0.89 7.06 6.75
CA GLY A 195 1.22 8.13 5.82
C GLY A 195 0.12 8.28 4.78
N TYR A 196 -0.49 9.46 4.71
CA TYR A 196 -1.58 9.77 3.81
C TYR A 196 -1.25 10.99 2.96
N THR A 197 -1.86 11.09 1.78
CA THR A 197 -1.80 12.31 0.97
C THR A 197 -3.19 12.66 0.49
N GLN A 198 -3.57 13.93 0.69
CA GLN A 198 -4.86 14.44 0.25
C GLN A 198 -4.90 14.60 -1.28
N ASN A 199 -3.71 14.60 -1.90
CA ASN A 199 -3.51 14.72 -3.34
C ASN A 199 -3.55 13.35 -4.05
N ASP A 200 -3.79 12.24 -3.33
CA ASP A 200 -3.90 10.92 -3.96
C ASP A 200 -5.21 10.75 -4.71
N MET A 201 -5.12 10.97 -6.00
CA MET A 201 -6.31 10.92 -6.82
C MET A 201 -6.77 9.54 -7.23
N LEU A 202 -5.84 8.58 -7.35
CA LEU A 202 -6.22 7.22 -7.71
C LEU A 202 -7.02 6.62 -6.55
N LEU A 203 -6.61 6.82 -5.31
CA LEU A 203 -7.42 6.49 -4.15
C LEU A 203 -8.69 7.36 -4.06
N GLY A 204 -8.57 8.65 -4.34
CA GLY A 204 -9.69 9.60 -4.26
C GLY A 204 -10.85 9.27 -5.20
N VAL A 205 -10.57 8.69 -6.36
CA VAL A 205 -11.58 8.40 -7.40
C VAL A 205 -11.76 6.90 -7.61
N LEU A 206 -10.71 6.16 -7.99
CA LEU A 206 -10.82 4.75 -8.37
C LEU A 206 -11.22 3.88 -7.18
N TYR A 207 -10.60 4.08 -6.02
CA TYR A 207 -10.94 3.28 -4.84
C TYR A 207 -12.35 3.56 -4.32
N ARG A 208 -12.75 4.84 -4.20
CA ARG A 208 -14.11 5.21 -3.78
C ARG A 208 -15.19 4.78 -4.76
N ALA A 209 -14.94 4.92 -6.06
CA ALA A 209 -15.84 4.41 -7.10
C ALA A 209 -15.98 2.88 -7.03
N SER A 210 -14.87 2.16 -6.81
CA SER A 210 -14.87 0.69 -6.74
C SER A 210 -15.67 0.12 -5.56
N LEU A 211 -15.82 0.88 -4.48
CA LEU A 211 -16.53 0.44 -3.28
C LEU A 211 -17.93 1.04 -3.15
N ALA A 212 -18.37 1.87 -4.11
CA ALA A 212 -19.62 2.62 -4.06
C ALA A 212 -19.85 3.34 -2.72
N ALA A 213 -18.76 3.69 -2.02
CA ALA A 213 -18.78 4.18 -0.65
C ALA A 213 -17.87 5.41 -0.54
N TRP A 214 -18.45 6.53 -0.14
CA TRP A 214 -17.75 7.80 0.11
C TRP A 214 -17.19 7.86 1.54
N SER A 215 -16.62 6.75 2.01
CA SER A 215 -16.03 6.66 3.35
C SER A 215 -14.61 7.23 3.38
N GLU A 216 -14.11 7.47 4.59
CA GLU A 216 -12.72 7.86 4.82
C GLU A 216 -11.78 6.70 4.49
N VAL A 217 -10.84 6.96 3.59
CA VAL A 217 -9.82 6.01 3.14
C VAL A 217 -8.54 6.35 3.87
N ALA A 218 -7.90 5.36 4.50
CA ALA A 218 -6.71 5.60 5.34
C ALA A 218 -5.55 6.28 4.58
N GLY A 219 -5.37 5.98 3.29
CA GLY A 219 -4.37 6.64 2.45
C GLY A 219 -4.68 8.09 2.05
N LEU A 220 -5.89 8.59 2.33
CA LEU A 220 -6.34 9.95 1.97
C LEU A 220 -6.52 10.87 3.16
N ARG A 221 -6.65 10.30 4.36
CA ARG A 221 -7.07 11.01 5.57
C ARG A 221 -6.36 10.43 6.79
N PRO A 222 -6.17 11.23 7.85
CA PRO A 222 -5.65 10.71 9.11
C PRO A 222 -6.64 9.71 9.73
N VAL A 223 -6.10 8.68 10.38
CA VAL A 223 -6.84 7.76 11.24
C VAL A 223 -6.99 8.44 12.61
N ASN A 224 -8.15 9.02 12.87
CA ASN A 224 -8.41 9.77 14.10
C ASN A 224 -8.86 8.86 15.25
N ASP A 225 -8.68 9.36 16.47
CA ASP A 225 -9.23 8.78 17.72
C ASP A 225 -8.78 7.34 18.05
N VAL A 226 -7.61 6.91 17.54
CA VAL A 226 -6.99 5.62 17.88
C VAL A 226 -5.62 5.85 18.53
N PRO A 227 -5.45 5.53 19.82
CA PRO A 227 -4.15 5.58 20.48
C PRO A 227 -3.11 4.69 19.78
N GLY A 228 -1.86 5.13 19.72
CA GLY A 228 -0.75 4.36 19.13
C GLY A 228 -0.62 4.49 17.60
N ILE A 229 -1.55 5.17 16.92
CA ILE A 229 -1.44 5.49 15.50
C ILE A 229 -0.85 6.90 15.32
N GLU A 230 0.27 6.99 14.61
CA GLU A 230 0.89 8.23 14.17
C GLU A 230 0.47 8.54 12.73
N ASN A 231 -0.14 9.70 12.50
CA ASN A 231 -0.54 10.12 11.16
C ASN A 231 0.49 11.09 10.57
N MET A 232 0.94 10.81 9.35
CA MET A 232 1.90 11.66 8.63
C MET A 232 1.27 12.16 7.33
N ASP A 233 1.10 13.48 7.21
CA ASP A 233 0.67 14.10 5.95
C ASP A 233 1.88 14.17 5.00
N LEU A 234 1.74 13.54 3.84
CA LEU A 234 2.74 13.47 2.79
C LEU A 234 2.40 14.36 1.59
N SER A 235 1.40 15.22 1.70
CA SER A 235 0.89 16.02 0.58
C SER A 235 1.92 16.96 -0.06
N ASP A 236 2.95 17.37 0.69
CA ASP A 236 4.04 18.22 0.19
C ASP A 236 5.12 17.44 -0.57
N THR A 237 5.28 16.15 -0.26
CA THR A 237 6.36 15.29 -0.79
C THR A 237 5.84 14.35 -1.89
N VAL A 238 4.63 13.83 -1.73
CA VAL A 238 3.99 12.86 -2.63
C VAL A 238 2.88 13.57 -3.40
N LYS A 239 3.12 13.80 -4.71
CA LYS A 239 2.19 14.54 -5.58
C LYS A 239 1.09 13.67 -6.16
N GLY A 240 1.25 12.34 -6.14
CA GLY A 240 0.22 11.37 -6.53
C GLY A 240 0.56 9.93 -6.13
N HIS A 241 -0.39 9.00 -6.31
CA HIS A 241 -0.26 7.60 -5.87
C HIS A 241 0.94 6.84 -6.45
N LEU A 242 1.36 7.18 -7.67
CA LEU A 242 2.52 6.53 -8.28
C LEU A 242 3.84 7.06 -7.71
N ASP A 243 3.83 8.22 -7.06
CA ASP A 243 5.03 8.83 -6.51
C ASP A 243 5.50 8.11 -5.24
N TYR A 244 4.66 7.29 -4.61
CA TYR A 244 5.07 6.43 -3.47
C TYR A 244 6.21 5.46 -3.80
N ARG A 245 6.43 5.14 -5.08
CA ARG A 245 7.54 4.28 -5.54
C ARG A 245 8.83 5.07 -5.82
N SER A 246 8.74 6.40 -5.96
CA SER A 246 9.78 7.23 -6.56
C SER A 246 10.87 7.66 -5.59
#